data_AF-A0A2E2VNA8-F1
#
_entry.id   AF-A0A2E2VNA8-F1
#
_cell.length_a   1.000
_cell.length_b   1.000
_cell.length_c   1.000
_cell.angle_alpha   90.00
_cell.angle_beta   90.00
_cell.angle_gamma   90.00
#
_symmetry.space_group_name_H-M   'P 1'
#
loop_
_entity.id
_entity.type
_entity.pdbx_description
1 polymer ?
#
loop_
_entity_poly.entity_id
_entity_poly.type
_entity_poly.pdbx_seq_one_letter_code
_entity_poly.pdbx_strand_id
1 'polypeptide(L)'
;MVLTYAELVEQTQQLCRQIADDPEQRLAVRERFYQRYGHVIFGGNGYGNSELAFMRWEIDRKVLNPLTDNVHPGSPWWRNVNLQFIYFSELAGKMKEYGVNDKSAPTPVHMWLNYIEQPSEVSWYRAHNSSILMSSQMHYQDLLRENEYEQDFINRALYRLMYAQAMVEEATIFGDLGKISANPRGMAVKLITSLNGFYPKQYPLTAADEECIEGKGVGLEEWEVKEMDEYLILPRIRQLYINAAHWNQLTFCALYGEHNKPSYANPAFTQTEPAAIESYAAVLPMLRKPTLYQVLWTSFKIWLRKVFIKPKKPAVSSQS
;
A
#
# COMPACT_ATOMS: atom_id res chain seq x y z
N MET A 1 -34.39 11.07 -2.40
CA MET A 1 -34.49 10.05 -3.47
C MET A 1 -33.63 8.88 -3.05
N VAL A 2 -34.16 7.66 -3.02
CA VAL A 2 -33.35 6.46 -2.69
C VAL A 2 -32.74 6.00 -4.01
N LEU A 3 -31.41 6.07 -4.12
CA LEU A 3 -30.70 5.56 -5.30
C LEU A 3 -30.52 4.05 -5.17
N THR A 4 -30.61 3.35 -6.29
CA THR A 4 -30.31 1.92 -6.41
C THR A 4 -28.80 1.68 -6.48
N TYR A 5 -28.35 0.45 -6.20
CA TYR A 5 -26.95 0.07 -6.33
C TYR A 5 -26.40 0.33 -7.76
N ALA A 6 -27.18 0.01 -8.79
CA ALA A 6 -26.80 0.26 -10.18
C ALA A 6 -26.59 1.75 -10.49
N GLU A 7 -27.45 2.63 -9.95
CA GLU A 7 -27.28 4.08 -10.09
C GLU A 7 -26.04 4.60 -9.36
N LEU A 8 -25.72 4.03 -8.18
CA LEU A 8 -24.48 4.39 -7.47
C LEU A 8 -23.23 3.95 -8.23
N VAL A 9 -23.26 2.76 -8.84
CA VAL A 9 -22.19 2.27 -9.73
C VAL A 9 -22.00 3.24 -10.90
N GLU A 10 -23.06 3.59 -11.61
CA GLU A 10 -22.98 4.50 -12.77
C GLU A 10 -22.43 5.87 -12.37
N GLN A 11 -22.91 6.45 -11.28
CA GLN A 11 -22.39 7.72 -10.78
C GLN A 11 -20.91 7.66 -10.39
N THR A 12 -20.47 6.55 -9.80
CA THR A 12 -19.06 6.37 -9.42
C THR A 12 -18.19 6.20 -10.66
N GLN A 13 -18.66 5.44 -11.66
CA GLN A 13 -17.96 5.33 -12.94
C GLN A 13 -17.89 6.68 -13.67
N GLN A 14 -18.95 7.48 -13.62
CA GLN A 14 -18.95 8.83 -14.18
C GLN A 14 -17.91 9.73 -13.49
N LEU A 15 -17.82 9.68 -12.16
CA LEU A 15 -16.77 10.37 -11.41
C LEU A 15 -15.38 9.93 -11.89
N CYS A 16 -15.13 8.62 -11.97
CA CYS A 16 -13.84 8.10 -12.43
C CYS A 16 -13.50 8.55 -13.85
N ARG A 17 -14.47 8.57 -14.77
CA ARG A 17 -14.27 9.10 -16.14
C ARG A 17 -13.88 10.58 -16.13
N GLN A 18 -14.46 11.39 -15.25
CA GLN A 18 -14.18 12.82 -15.16
C GLN A 18 -12.78 13.14 -14.65
N ILE A 19 -12.23 12.31 -13.76
CA ILE A 19 -10.91 12.52 -13.14
C ILE A 19 -9.81 11.64 -13.76
N ALA A 20 -10.15 10.85 -14.79
CA ALA A 20 -9.23 9.84 -15.34
C ALA A 20 -7.90 10.46 -15.79
N ASP A 21 -7.93 11.60 -16.46
CA ASP A 21 -6.74 12.31 -16.97
C ASP A 21 -6.33 13.52 -16.11
N ASP A 22 -6.85 13.64 -14.89
CA ASP A 22 -6.58 14.79 -14.02
C ASP A 22 -6.02 14.32 -12.65
N PRO A 23 -4.67 14.27 -12.50
CA PRO A 23 -4.02 13.82 -11.27
C PRO A 23 -4.40 14.64 -10.04
N GLU A 24 -4.55 15.96 -10.20
CA GLU A 24 -4.91 16.85 -9.11
C GLU A 24 -6.36 16.63 -8.67
N GLN A 25 -7.28 16.39 -9.62
CA GLN A 25 -8.66 16.05 -9.28
C GLN A 25 -8.77 14.67 -8.63
N ARG A 26 -7.93 13.70 -9.00
CA ARG A 26 -7.83 12.42 -8.28
C ARG A 26 -7.44 12.64 -6.82
N LEU A 27 -6.40 13.45 -6.57
CA LEU A 27 -5.99 13.81 -5.21
C LEU A 27 -7.13 14.53 -4.46
N ALA A 28 -7.78 15.51 -5.09
CA ALA A 28 -8.86 16.26 -4.47
C ALA A 28 -10.07 15.38 -4.11
N VAL A 29 -10.41 14.39 -4.93
CA VAL A 29 -11.44 13.38 -4.60
C VAL A 29 -11.05 12.62 -3.32
N ARG A 30 -9.80 12.16 -3.25
CA ARG A 30 -9.31 11.41 -2.08
C ARG A 30 -9.21 12.27 -0.82
N GLU A 31 -8.82 13.53 -0.95
CA GLU A 31 -8.84 14.48 0.15
C GLU A 31 -10.26 14.68 0.69
N ARG A 32 -11.27 14.85 -0.18
CA ARG A 32 -12.68 14.97 0.24
C ARG A 32 -13.18 13.70 0.92
N PHE A 33 -12.81 12.53 0.43
CA PHE A 33 -13.14 11.27 1.09
C PHE A 33 -12.61 11.24 2.52
N TYR A 34 -11.35 11.60 2.73
CA TYR A 34 -10.75 11.59 4.07
C TYR A 34 -11.16 12.77 4.96
N GLN A 35 -11.60 13.89 4.40
CA GLN A 35 -12.30 14.92 5.19
C GLN A 35 -13.57 14.36 5.82
N ARG A 36 -14.27 13.45 5.12
CA ARG A 36 -15.51 12.83 5.60
C ARG A 36 -15.27 11.59 6.47
N TYR A 37 -14.34 10.73 6.08
CA TYR A 37 -14.14 9.39 6.65
C TYR A 37 -12.73 9.16 7.18
N GLY A 38 -11.89 10.19 7.33
CA GLY A 38 -10.50 10.03 7.76
C GLY A 38 -10.29 9.88 9.27
N HIS A 39 -11.31 10.17 10.08
CA HIS A 39 -11.25 10.10 11.55
C HIS A 39 -10.04 10.85 12.12
N VAL A 40 -10.04 12.17 11.88
CA VAL A 40 -9.00 13.11 12.29
C VAL A 40 -8.99 13.24 13.82
N ILE A 41 -7.85 12.94 14.44
CA ILE A 41 -7.64 13.12 15.89
C ILE A 41 -6.83 14.41 16.18
N PHE A 42 -5.80 14.71 15.35
CA PHE A 42 -4.97 15.91 15.49
C PHE A 42 -4.56 16.49 14.11
N GLY A 43 -5.42 17.30 13.50
CA GLY A 43 -5.15 17.92 12.19
C GLY A 43 -4.89 16.91 11.05
N GLY A 44 -4.76 17.40 9.82
CA GLY A 44 -4.55 16.54 8.64
C GLY A 44 -5.78 15.68 8.29
N ASN A 45 -5.55 14.51 7.70
CA ASN A 45 -6.57 13.63 7.10
C ASN A 45 -6.75 12.30 7.86
N GLY A 46 -6.27 12.23 9.11
CA GLY A 46 -6.36 11.04 9.95
C GLY A 46 -5.73 9.81 9.31
N TYR A 47 -6.49 8.74 9.13
CA TYR A 47 -6.01 7.51 8.47
C TYR A 47 -5.57 7.71 7.01
N GLY A 48 -6.02 8.79 6.35
CA GLY A 48 -5.65 9.09 4.97
C GLY A 48 -4.29 9.75 4.77
N ASN A 49 -3.57 10.07 5.85
CA ASN A 49 -2.30 10.81 5.74
C ASN A 49 -1.26 10.08 4.87
N SER A 50 -1.13 8.75 5.06
CA SER A 50 -0.23 7.89 4.31
C SER A 50 -0.55 7.84 2.82
N GLU A 51 -1.81 7.53 2.49
CA GLU A 51 -2.28 7.44 1.10
C GLU A 51 -2.17 8.78 0.37
N LEU A 52 -2.56 9.88 1.00
CA LEU A 52 -2.47 11.20 0.36
C LEU A 52 -1.02 11.66 0.20
N ALA A 53 -0.09 11.23 1.05
CA ALA A 53 1.34 11.47 0.83
C ALA A 53 1.85 10.64 -0.36
N PHE A 54 1.41 9.40 -0.48
CA PHE A 54 1.75 8.52 -1.60
C PHE A 54 1.19 9.05 -2.93
N MET A 55 -0.07 9.49 -2.98
CA MET A 55 -0.64 10.09 -4.19
C MET A 55 0.08 11.36 -4.64
N ARG A 56 0.53 12.21 -3.70
CA ARG A 56 1.36 13.37 -4.06
C ARG A 56 2.68 12.94 -4.68
N TRP A 57 3.30 11.88 -4.16
CA TRP A 57 4.46 11.28 -4.81
C TRP A 57 4.12 10.73 -6.21
N GLU A 58 2.96 10.07 -6.40
CA GLU A 58 2.54 9.59 -7.73
C GLU A 58 2.38 10.74 -8.74
N ILE A 59 1.87 11.89 -8.28
CA ILE A 59 1.74 13.12 -9.07
C ILE A 59 3.12 13.71 -9.38
N ASP A 60 3.96 13.91 -8.36
CA ASP A 60 5.31 14.48 -8.51
C ASP A 60 6.19 13.62 -9.44
N ARG A 61 6.05 12.29 -9.34
CA ARG A 61 6.73 11.32 -10.21
C ARG A 61 6.12 11.26 -11.61
N LYS A 62 4.97 11.89 -11.85
CA LYS A 62 4.25 11.93 -13.13
C LYS A 62 3.68 10.59 -13.58
N VAL A 63 3.64 9.57 -12.72
CA VAL A 63 3.06 8.27 -13.08
C VAL A 63 1.56 8.36 -13.35
N LEU A 64 0.90 9.41 -12.87
CA LEU A 64 -0.52 9.69 -13.13
C LEU A 64 -0.77 10.62 -14.33
N ASN A 65 0.25 11.14 -15.03
CA ASN A 65 0.05 12.03 -16.19
C ASN A 65 -0.80 11.37 -17.28
N PRO A 66 -1.55 12.13 -18.10
CA PRO A 66 -2.25 11.58 -19.26
C PRO A 66 -1.33 10.73 -20.14
N LEU A 67 -1.85 9.63 -20.70
CA LEU A 67 -1.07 8.81 -21.63
C LEU A 67 -0.76 9.56 -22.94
N THR A 68 -1.53 10.61 -23.22
CA THR A 68 -1.37 11.51 -24.37
C THR A 68 -0.41 12.68 -24.09
N ASP A 69 0.20 12.76 -22.90
CA ASP A 69 1.22 13.77 -22.61
C ASP A 69 2.46 13.49 -23.48
N ASN A 70 2.84 14.47 -24.30
CA ASN A 70 3.91 14.34 -25.30
C ASN A 70 5.32 14.47 -24.70
N VAL A 71 5.45 14.86 -23.44
CA VAL A 71 6.74 15.11 -22.78
C VAL A 71 6.97 14.07 -21.68
N HIS A 72 5.95 13.81 -20.87
CA HIS A 72 6.01 12.88 -19.76
C HIS A 72 4.70 12.08 -19.68
N PRO A 73 4.47 11.11 -20.58
CA PRO A 73 3.32 10.22 -20.48
C PRO A 73 3.37 9.46 -19.16
N GLY A 74 2.22 9.30 -18.52
CA GLY A 74 2.12 8.52 -17.29
C GLY A 74 2.21 7.01 -17.52
N SER A 75 2.13 6.27 -16.42
CA SER A 75 2.11 4.80 -16.45
C SER A 75 0.68 4.30 -16.62
N PRO A 76 0.42 3.39 -17.59
CA PRO A 76 -0.88 2.72 -17.70
C PRO A 76 -1.26 1.99 -16.40
N TRP A 77 -0.29 1.32 -15.76
CA TRP A 77 -0.55 0.53 -14.54
C TRP A 77 -0.92 1.42 -13.36
N TRP A 78 -0.08 2.41 -13.03
CA TRP A 78 -0.32 3.33 -11.91
C TRP A 78 -1.64 4.09 -12.09
N ARG A 79 -1.92 4.59 -13.30
CA ARG A 79 -3.17 5.30 -13.60
C ARG A 79 -4.40 4.44 -13.38
N ASN A 80 -4.39 3.19 -13.83
CA ASN A 80 -5.55 2.30 -13.74
C ASN A 80 -5.74 1.77 -12.32
N VAL A 81 -4.67 1.35 -11.65
CA VAL A 81 -4.72 0.90 -10.25
C VAL A 81 -5.23 2.00 -9.32
N ASN A 82 -4.69 3.21 -9.46
CA ASN A 82 -5.12 4.37 -8.67
C ASN A 82 -6.60 4.73 -8.93
N LEU A 83 -7.07 4.68 -10.19
CA LEU A 83 -8.46 5.01 -10.52
C LEU A 83 -9.45 3.96 -10.00
N GLN A 84 -9.08 2.68 -10.10
CA GLN A 84 -9.88 1.58 -9.58
C GLN A 84 -9.92 1.58 -8.04
N PHE A 85 -8.82 1.97 -7.40
CA PHE A 85 -8.77 2.25 -5.96
C PHE A 85 -9.77 3.35 -5.55
N ILE A 86 -9.76 4.49 -6.26
CA ILE A 86 -10.72 5.58 -6.04
C ILE A 86 -12.15 5.05 -6.19
N TYR A 87 -12.44 4.32 -7.27
CA TYR A 87 -13.75 3.73 -7.52
C TYR A 87 -14.29 2.92 -6.34
N PHE A 88 -13.50 2.01 -5.76
CA PHE A 88 -13.96 1.16 -4.66
C PHE A 88 -14.34 1.97 -3.41
N SER A 89 -13.50 2.96 -3.05
CA SER A 89 -13.74 3.81 -1.88
C SER A 89 -14.93 4.75 -2.07
N GLU A 90 -15.06 5.39 -3.25
CA GLU A 90 -16.16 6.30 -3.55
C GLU A 90 -17.52 5.58 -3.66
N LEU A 91 -17.54 4.37 -4.23
CA LEU A 91 -18.75 3.55 -4.26
C LEU A 91 -19.20 3.17 -2.84
N ALA A 92 -18.27 2.77 -1.96
CA ALA A 92 -18.57 2.50 -0.56
C ALA A 92 -19.09 3.74 0.17
N GLY A 93 -18.48 4.91 -0.06
CA GLY A 93 -18.94 6.19 0.50
C GLY A 93 -20.37 6.52 0.07
N LYS A 94 -20.69 6.36 -1.22
CA LYS A 94 -22.04 6.55 -1.75
C LYS A 94 -23.03 5.53 -1.19
N MET A 95 -22.66 4.25 -1.12
CA MET A 95 -23.50 3.21 -0.51
C MET A 95 -23.84 3.57 0.94
N LYS A 96 -22.86 4.06 1.71
CA LYS A 96 -23.09 4.55 3.07
C LYS A 96 -24.02 5.76 3.12
N GLU A 97 -23.81 6.74 2.25
CA GLU A 97 -24.59 7.99 2.19
C GLU A 97 -26.07 7.73 1.87
N TYR A 98 -26.35 6.82 0.92
CA TYR A 98 -27.70 6.51 0.48
C TYR A 98 -28.33 5.31 1.19
N GLY A 99 -27.63 4.69 2.16
CA GLY A 99 -28.13 3.53 2.89
C GLY A 99 -28.35 2.29 2.03
N VAL A 100 -27.56 2.12 0.96
CA VAL A 100 -27.65 0.98 0.04
C VAL A 100 -26.74 -0.14 0.53
N ASN A 101 -27.32 -1.32 0.72
CA ASN A 101 -26.59 -2.54 1.06
C ASN A 101 -26.82 -3.59 -0.02
N ASP A 102 -25.80 -3.82 -0.85
CA ASP A 102 -25.83 -4.78 -1.95
C ASP A 102 -24.66 -5.75 -1.83
N LYS A 103 -24.97 -7.06 -1.79
CA LYS A 103 -23.97 -8.13 -1.63
C LYS A 103 -23.17 -8.41 -2.90
N SER A 104 -23.60 -7.86 -4.04
CA SER A 104 -22.86 -7.96 -5.30
C SER A 104 -21.72 -6.95 -5.41
N ALA A 105 -21.57 -6.05 -4.43
CA ALA A 105 -20.45 -5.14 -4.39
C ALA A 105 -19.11 -5.91 -4.28
N PRO A 106 -18.06 -5.46 -4.99
CA PRO A 106 -16.74 -6.09 -4.88
C PRO A 106 -16.21 -6.11 -3.45
N THR A 107 -15.42 -7.13 -3.09
CA THR A 107 -14.81 -7.26 -1.76
C THR A 107 -14.16 -5.97 -1.23
N PRO A 108 -13.37 -5.21 -2.01
CA PRO A 108 -12.79 -3.94 -1.53
C PRO A 108 -13.84 -2.90 -1.12
N VAL A 109 -15.00 -2.85 -1.78
CA VAL A 109 -16.11 -1.94 -1.42
C VAL A 109 -16.67 -2.31 -0.04
N HIS A 110 -16.87 -3.60 0.23
CA HIS A 110 -17.28 -4.07 1.55
C HIS A 110 -16.24 -3.78 2.64
N MET A 111 -14.95 -3.89 2.31
CA MET A 111 -13.88 -3.51 3.25
C MET A 111 -13.89 -2.01 3.56
N TRP A 112 -14.12 -1.15 2.55
CA TRP A 112 -14.32 0.29 2.76
C TRP A 112 -15.55 0.60 3.59
N LEU A 113 -16.68 -0.08 3.36
CA LEU A 113 -17.86 0.05 4.22
C LEU A 113 -17.54 -0.30 5.68
N ASN A 114 -16.82 -1.41 5.92
CA ASN A 114 -16.39 -1.80 7.27
C ASN A 114 -15.49 -0.74 7.92
N TYR A 115 -14.55 -0.14 7.17
CA TYR A 115 -13.72 0.94 7.67
C TYR A 115 -14.55 2.20 8.01
N ILE A 116 -15.46 2.60 7.13
CA ILE A 116 -16.34 3.77 7.34
C ILE A 116 -17.21 3.59 8.59
N GLU A 117 -17.66 2.37 8.86
CA GLU A 117 -18.48 2.07 10.04
C GLU A 117 -17.68 1.91 11.33
N GLN A 118 -16.53 1.25 11.26
CA GLN A 118 -15.68 0.92 12.40
C GLN A 118 -14.22 1.25 12.09
N PRO A 119 -13.85 2.53 12.20
CA PRO A 119 -12.55 3.02 11.73
C PRO A 119 -11.41 2.61 12.66
N SER A 120 -10.57 1.70 12.19
CA SER A 120 -9.38 1.19 12.87
C SER A 120 -8.21 1.14 11.88
N GLU A 121 -6.98 1.01 12.38
CA GLU A 121 -5.80 0.79 11.50
C GLU A 121 -5.98 -0.50 10.70
N VAL A 122 -6.50 -1.55 11.35
CA VAL A 122 -6.82 -2.84 10.74
C VAL A 122 -7.84 -2.69 9.61
N SER A 123 -9.00 -2.08 9.89
CA SER A 123 -10.05 -1.91 8.87
C SER A 123 -9.60 -0.99 7.73
N TRP A 124 -8.76 0.02 8.02
CA TRP A 124 -8.15 0.86 6.98
C TRP A 124 -7.20 0.06 6.09
N TYR A 125 -6.25 -0.68 6.66
CA TYR A 125 -5.30 -1.48 5.87
C TYR A 125 -6.02 -2.55 5.04
N ARG A 126 -7.05 -3.21 5.58
CA ARG A 126 -7.84 -4.18 4.80
C ARG A 126 -8.56 -3.51 3.62
N ALA A 127 -9.17 -2.35 3.83
CA ALA A 127 -9.85 -1.60 2.75
C ALA A 127 -8.86 -1.10 1.69
N HIS A 128 -7.77 -0.48 2.13
CA HIS A 128 -6.74 0.05 1.26
C HIS A 128 -6.04 -1.07 0.46
N ASN A 129 -5.52 -2.09 1.14
CA ASN A 129 -4.72 -3.13 0.49
C ASN A 129 -5.55 -4.08 -0.37
N SER A 130 -6.78 -4.41 0.01
CA SER A 130 -7.67 -5.16 -0.87
C SER A 130 -7.97 -4.39 -2.17
N SER A 131 -8.10 -3.06 -2.09
CA SER A 131 -8.29 -2.21 -3.28
C SER A 131 -7.08 -2.26 -4.20
N ILE A 132 -5.86 -2.13 -3.68
CA ILE A 132 -4.62 -2.20 -4.46
C ILE A 132 -4.44 -3.61 -5.06
N LEU A 133 -4.55 -4.67 -4.26
CA LEU A 133 -4.36 -6.05 -4.71
C LEU A 133 -5.36 -6.44 -5.81
N MET A 134 -6.65 -6.12 -5.63
CA MET A 134 -7.68 -6.39 -6.64
C MET A 134 -7.39 -5.60 -7.92
N SER A 135 -7.05 -4.32 -7.80
CA SER A 135 -6.78 -3.48 -8.97
C SER A 135 -5.53 -3.93 -9.72
N SER A 136 -4.45 -4.32 -9.00
CA SER A 136 -3.24 -4.89 -9.60
C SER A 136 -3.55 -6.15 -10.39
N GLN A 137 -4.42 -7.02 -9.87
CA GLN A 137 -4.86 -8.22 -10.58
C GLN A 137 -5.69 -7.87 -11.83
N MET A 138 -6.61 -6.90 -11.73
CA MET A 138 -7.43 -6.45 -12.87
C MET A 138 -6.56 -5.83 -13.99
N HIS A 139 -5.47 -5.17 -13.62
CA HIS A 139 -4.59 -4.42 -14.53
C HIS A 139 -3.21 -5.06 -14.70
N TYR A 140 -3.07 -6.37 -14.51
CA TYR A 140 -1.77 -7.05 -14.60
C TYR A 140 -1.12 -6.88 -15.98
N GLN A 141 -1.90 -6.77 -17.05
CA GLN A 141 -1.38 -6.55 -18.40
C GLN A 141 -0.71 -5.20 -18.56
N ASP A 142 -1.14 -4.19 -17.80
CA ASP A 142 -0.49 -2.88 -17.78
C ASP A 142 0.86 -2.99 -17.08
N LEU A 143 0.98 -3.81 -16.02
CA LEU A 143 2.25 -4.07 -15.36
C LEU A 143 3.26 -4.73 -16.31
N LEU A 144 2.80 -5.66 -17.15
CA LEU A 144 3.65 -6.32 -18.15
C LEU A 144 4.18 -5.38 -19.24
N ARG A 145 3.56 -4.20 -19.41
CA ARG A 145 4.00 -3.16 -20.35
C ARG A 145 5.03 -2.21 -19.73
N GLU A 146 5.14 -2.18 -18.40
CA GLU A 146 6.19 -1.43 -17.73
C GLU A 146 7.57 -2.05 -18.03
N ASN A 147 8.62 -1.24 -18.00
CA ASN A 147 9.98 -1.76 -18.15
C ASN A 147 10.39 -2.60 -16.92
N GLU A 148 11.49 -3.35 -17.04
CA GLU A 148 11.94 -4.26 -15.98
C GLU A 148 12.25 -3.57 -14.64
N TYR A 149 12.73 -2.33 -14.68
CA TYR A 149 13.05 -1.54 -13.48
C TYR A 149 11.78 -1.08 -12.75
N GLU A 150 10.76 -0.67 -13.50
CA GLU A 150 9.44 -0.35 -12.95
C GLU A 150 8.75 -1.59 -12.38
N GLN A 151 8.85 -2.73 -13.06
CA GLN A 151 8.30 -3.99 -12.55
C GLN A 151 8.98 -4.41 -11.23
N ASP A 152 10.31 -4.31 -11.14
CA ASP A 152 11.03 -4.60 -9.88
C ASP A 152 10.61 -3.62 -8.77
N PHE A 153 10.58 -2.31 -9.07
CA PHE A 153 10.14 -1.30 -8.13
C PHE A 153 8.71 -1.53 -7.62
N ILE A 154 7.76 -1.83 -8.51
CA ILE A 154 6.36 -2.14 -8.15
C ILE A 154 6.29 -3.37 -7.26
N ASN A 155 7.01 -4.44 -7.60
CA ASN A 155 7.07 -5.64 -6.76
C ASN A 155 7.55 -5.30 -5.33
N ARG A 156 8.57 -4.45 -5.21
CA ARG A 156 9.10 -3.97 -3.91
C ARG A 156 8.10 -3.14 -3.14
N ALA A 157 7.51 -2.15 -3.79
CA ALA A 157 6.50 -1.30 -3.18
C ALA A 157 5.34 -2.14 -2.63
N LEU A 158 4.86 -3.11 -3.40
CA LEU A 158 3.71 -3.93 -3.04
C LEU A 158 4.00 -4.92 -1.89
N TYR A 159 5.15 -5.60 -1.86
CA TYR A 159 5.44 -6.46 -0.69
C TYR A 159 5.71 -5.64 0.57
N ARG A 160 6.31 -4.45 0.46
CA ARG A 160 6.52 -3.55 1.59
C ARG A 160 5.18 -3.06 2.13
N LEU A 161 4.20 -2.81 1.25
CA LEU A 161 2.82 -2.50 1.62
C LEU A 161 2.15 -3.65 2.39
N MET A 162 2.33 -4.90 1.93
CA MET A 162 1.79 -6.07 2.66
C MET A 162 2.46 -6.23 4.01
N TYR A 163 3.78 -6.00 4.08
CA TYR A 163 4.53 -6.03 5.33
C TYR A 163 4.03 -4.98 6.33
N ALA A 164 3.69 -3.77 5.85
CA ALA A 164 3.09 -2.74 6.67
C ALA A 164 1.74 -3.17 7.28
N GLN A 165 0.88 -3.82 6.50
CA GLN A 165 -0.37 -4.40 7.03
C GLN A 165 -0.09 -5.51 8.05
N ALA A 166 0.90 -6.38 7.81
CA ALA A 166 1.25 -7.45 8.73
C ALA A 166 1.67 -6.94 10.12
N MET A 167 2.36 -5.79 10.18
CA MET A 167 2.72 -5.14 11.45
C MET A 167 1.50 -4.68 12.26
N VAL A 168 0.38 -4.38 11.60
CA VAL A 168 -0.88 -3.97 12.24
C VAL A 168 -1.75 -5.17 12.60
N GLU A 169 -1.91 -6.12 11.69
CA GLU A 169 -2.76 -7.31 11.84
C GLU A 169 -2.19 -8.32 12.85
N GLU A 170 -0.88 -8.56 12.81
CA GLU A 170 -0.21 -9.64 13.55
C GLU A 170 1.09 -9.13 14.20
N ALA A 171 0.95 -8.12 15.07
CA ALA A 171 2.06 -7.54 15.84
C ALA A 171 2.85 -8.57 16.68
N THR A 172 2.40 -9.81 16.82
CA THR A 172 3.12 -10.89 17.49
C THR A 172 4.19 -11.55 16.61
N ILE A 173 4.09 -11.50 15.27
CA ILE A 173 5.13 -12.01 14.36
C ILE A 173 6.31 -11.03 14.28
N PHE A 174 6.04 -9.73 14.48
CA PHE A 174 7.03 -8.65 14.32
C PHE A 174 7.28 -7.82 15.59
N GLY A 175 6.67 -8.19 16.72
CA GLY A 175 6.82 -7.54 18.03
C GLY A 175 5.97 -6.27 18.24
N ASP A 176 5.71 -5.92 19.51
CA ASP A 176 4.79 -4.84 19.94
C ASP A 176 5.13 -3.44 19.42
N LEU A 177 6.36 -3.20 18.95
CA LEU A 177 6.81 -1.90 18.43
C LEU A 177 6.48 -1.69 16.94
N GLY A 178 6.10 -2.73 16.18
CA GLY A 178 5.67 -2.60 14.78
C GLY A 178 4.38 -1.78 14.62
N LYS A 179 3.51 -1.78 15.63
CA LYS A 179 2.26 -1.00 15.66
C LYS A 179 2.48 0.51 15.58
N ILE A 180 3.58 1.01 16.14
CA ILE A 180 3.85 2.46 16.16
C ILE A 180 4.38 2.94 14.80
N SER A 181 5.23 2.15 14.14
CA SER A 181 5.80 2.48 12.82
C SER A 181 4.81 2.31 11.66
N ALA A 182 3.87 1.37 11.80
CA ALA A 182 2.87 1.07 10.76
C ALA A 182 1.61 1.94 10.85
N ASN A 183 1.49 2.81 11.86
CA ASN A 183 0.30 3.62 12.07
C ASN A 183 0.10 4.60 10.89
N PRO A 184 -0.98 4.47 10.09
CA PRO A 184 -1.21 5.29 8.91
C PRO A 184 -1.49 6.76 9.25
N ARG A 185 -1.83 7.08 10.51
CA ARG A 185 -1.96 8.46 10.99
C ARG A 185 -0.62 9.14 11.25
N GLY A 186 0.45 8.35 11.42
CA GLY A 186 1.75 8.80 11.89
C GLY A 186 2.59 9.52 10.83
N MET A 187 3.63 10.21 11.29
CA MET A 187 4.62 10.92 10.46
C MET A 187 5.57 9.98 9.69
N ALA A 188 5.60 8.69 10.08
CA ALA A 188 6.49 7.68 9.50
C ALA A 188 6.31 7.50 7.99
N VAL A 189 5.07 7.49 7.50
CA VAL A 189 4.83 7.30 6.07
C VAL A 189 5.27 8.51 5.25
N LYS A 190 5.00 9.74 5.72
CA LYS A 190 5.49 10.97 5.05
C LYS A 190 7.02 11.02 4.99
N LEU A 191 7.69 10.41 5.97
CA LEU A 191 9.15 10.30 5.98
C LEU A 191 9.62 9.24 4.97
N ILE A 192 9.01 8.04 4.95
CA ILE A 192 9.38 6.96 4.02
C ILE A 192 9.13 7.39 2.56
N THR A 193 8.01 8.07 2.26
CA THR A 193 7.72 8.60 0.91
C THR A 193 8.65 9.73 0.46
N SER A 194 9.44 10.30 1.37
CA SER A 194 10.46 11.30 1.03
C SER A 194 11.85 10.72 0.76
N LEU A 195 12.06 9.42 1.00
CA LEU A 195 13.33 8.73 0.79
C LEU A 195 13.42 8.23 -0.65
N ASN A 196 14.42 8.70 -1.40
CA ASN A 196 14.63 8.31 -2.80
C ASN A 196 14.79 6.79 -2.98
N GLY A 197 15.44 6.11 -2.03
CA GLY A 197 15.61 4.63 -2.05
C GLY A 197 14.31 3.84 -1.79
N PHE A 198 13.26 4.49 -1.29
CA PHE A 198 11.93 3.90 -1.18
C PHE A 198 11.01 4.29 -2.33
N TYR A 199 11.17 5.50 -2.85
CA TYR A 199 10.25 6.10 -3.81
C TYR A 199 11.01 7.03 -4.77
N PRO A 200 11.44 6.50 -5.93
CA PRO A 200 12.15 7.27 -6.95
C PRO A 200 11.33 8.46 -7.46
N LYS A 201 12.02 9.51 -7.94
CA LYS A 201 11.38 10.76 -8.36
C LYS A 201 11.08 10.87 -9.84
N GLN A 202 11.68 10.01 -10.66
CA GLN A 202 11.54 10.04 -12.11
C GLN A 202 10.74 8.83 -12.60
N TYR A 203 10.06 9.04 -13.72
CA TYR A 203 9.40 8.01 -14.51
C TYR A 203 9.71 8.25 -16.00
N PRO A 204 10.01 7.19 -16.77
CA PRO A 204 10.23 5.81 -16.31
C PRO A 204 11.60 5.62 -15.65
N LEU A 205 11.74 4.58 -14.82
CA LEU A 205 13.03 4.14 -14.28
C LEU A 205 13.95 3.59 -15.36
N THR A 206 15.24 3.69 -15.09
CA THR A 206 16.33 3.26 -15.98
C THR A 206 17.36 2.41 -15.22
N ALA A 207 18.32 1.85 -15.95
CA ALA A 207 19.45 1.12 -15.36
C ALA A 207 20.23 1.94 -14.31
N ALA A 208 20.28 3.26 -14.47
CA ALA A 208 20.96 4.14 -13.52
C ALA A 208 20.26 4.20 -12.15
N ASP A 209 19.00 3.80 -12.08
CA ASP A 209 18.19 3.82 -10.86
C ASP A 209 18.25 2.50 -10.08
N GLU A 210 18.81 1.42 -10.67
CA GLU A 210 18.83 0.06 -10.12
C GLU A 210 19.47 0.01 -8.73
N GLU A 211 20.68 0.57 -8.58
CA GLU A 211 21.37 0.60 -7.29
C GLU A 211 20.58 1.35 -6.21
N CYS A 212 19.79 2.36 -6.60
CA CYS A 212 18.97 3.12 -5.68
C CYS A 212 17.74 2.31 -5.21
N ILE A 213 17.01 1.68 -6.13
CA ILE A 213 15.80 0.90 -5.80
C ILE A 213 16.12 -0.41 -5.05
N GLU A 214 17.32 -0.96 -5.24
CA GLU A 214 17.83 -2.11 -4.50
C GLU A 214 18.38 -1.75 -3.12
N GLY A 215 18.51 -0.46 -2.78
CA GLY A 215 19.14 -0.02 -1.53
C GLY A 215 20.65 -0.26 -1.51
N LYS A 216 21.32 -0.30 -2.66
CA LYS A 216 22.78 -0.43 -2.81
C LYS A 216 23.51 0.92 -2.84
N GLY A 217 22.78 2.04 -2.74
CA GLY A 217 23.35 3.38 -2.64
C GLY A 217 24.27 3.58 -1.43
N VAL A 218 25.13 4.60 -1.51
CA VAL A 218 26.18 4.90 -0.50
C VAL A 218 25.68 5.62 0.76
N GLY A 219 24.38 5.88 0.89
CA GLY A 219 23.78 6.49 2.08
C GLY A 219 23.33 5.46 3.12
N LEU A 220 23.31 5.89 4.39
CA LEU A 220 22.84 5.07 5.52
C LEU A 220 21.39 4.63 5.35
N GLU A 221 20.57 5.48 4.72
CA GLU A 221 19.14 5.25 4.50
C GLU A 221 18.90 4.13 3.47
N GLU A 222 19.69 4.09 2.38
CA GLU A 222 19.60 3.05 1.35
C GLU A 222 20.04 1.67 1.87
N TRP A 223 21.11 1.62 2.66
CA TRP A 223 21.59 0.38 3.29
C TRP A 223 20.54 -0.25 4.22
N GLU A 224 19.81 0.57 4.97
CA GLU A 224 18.77 0.10 5.89
C GLU A 224 17.54 -0.47 5.16
N VAL A 225 17.25 0.00 3.94
CA VAL A 225 16.19 -0.54 3.08
C VAL A 225 16.52 -1.97 2.66
N LYS A 226 17.75 -2.16 2.17
CA LYS A 226 18.23 -3.46 1.70
C LYS A 226 18.17 -4.51 2.82
N GLU A 227 18.63 -4.15 4.01
CA GLU A 227 18.62 -5.06 5.17
C GLU A 227 17.20 -5.46 5.59
N MET A 228 16.25 -4.51 5.56
CA MET A 228 14.84 -4.80 5.82
C MET A 228 14.29 -5.80 4.80
N ASP A 229 14.51 -5.55 3.50
CA ASP A 229 14.00 -6.43 2.46
C ASP A 229 14.64 -7.83 2.55
N GLU A 230 15.97 -7.92 2.58
CA GLU A 230 16.72 -9.17 2.49
C GLU A 230 16.60 -10.05 3.74
N TYR A 231 16.54 -9.45 4.94
CA TYR A 231 16.55 -10.22 6.20
C TYR A 231 15.20 -10.28 6.91
N LEU A 232 14.32 -9.30 6.70
CA LEU A 232 13.02 -9.26 7.38
C LEU A 232 11.87 -9.73 6.48
N ILE A 233 11.78 -9.20 5.25
CA ILE A 233 10.58 -9.41 4.42
C ILE A 233 10.73 -10.62 3.49
N LEU A 234 11.72 -10.62 2.60
CA LEU A 234 11.89 -11.63 1.56
C LEU A 234 11.98 -13.07 2.10
N PRO A 235 12.66 -13.36 3.23
CA PRO A 235 12.67 -14.71 3.80
C PRO A 235 11.30 -15.23 4.24
N ARG A 236 10.29 -14.34 4.34
CA ARG A 236 8.94 -14.63 4.82
C ARG A 236 7.87 -14.27 3.79
N ILE A 237 8.28 -13.95 2.57
CA ILE A 237 7.39 -13.40 1.53
C ILE A 237 6.20 -14.32 1.25
N ARG A 238 6.40 -15.64 1.26
CA ARG A 238 5.32 -16.61 1.10
C ARG A 238 4.30 -16.55 2.24
N GLN A 239 4.77 -16.53 3.49
CA GLN A 239 3.87 -16.43 4.65
C GLN A 239 3.13 -15.10 4.66
N LEU A 240 3.82 -14.02 4.30
CA LEU A 240 3.24 -12.70 4.17
C LEU A 240 2.07 -12.71 3.20
N TYR A 241 2.22 -13.32 2.03
CA TYR A 241 1.16 -13.39 1.01
C TYR A 241 0.01 -14.32 1.39
N ILE A 242 0.28 -15.44 2.07
CA ILE A 242 -0.78 -16.31 2.61
C ILE A 242 -1.64 -15.53 3.61
N ASN A 243 -1.01 -14.79 4.53
CA ASN A 243 -1.73 -13.99 5.50
C ASN A 243 -2.46 -12.82 4.84
N ALA A 244 -1.83 -12.14 3.87
CA ALA A 244 -2.46 -11.07 3.10
C ALA A 244 -3.71 -11.55 2.35
N ALA A 245 -3.68 -12.75 1.77
CA ALA A 245 -4.85 -13.35 1.12
C ALA A 245 -6.03 -13.51 2.11
N HIS A 246 -5.75 -13.92 3.34
CA HIS A 246 -6.74 -14.07 4.40
C HIS A 246 -7.29 -12.72 4.88
N TRP A 247 -6.42 -11.76 5.26
CA TRP A 247 -6.87 -10.45 5.78
C TRP A 247 -7.68 -9.66 4.76
N ASN A 248 -7.28 -9.72 3.48
CA ASN A 248 -7.92 -8.97 2.40
C ASN A 248 -9.04 -9.73 1.70
N GLN A 249 -9.25 -11.02 2.04
CA GLN A 249 -10.23 -11.92 1.42
C GLN A 249 -10.03 -12.05 -0.11
N LEU A 250 -8.77 -12.13 -0.54
CA LEU A 250 -8.35 -12.25 -1.94
C LEU A 250 -7.43 -13.45 -2.10
N THR A 251 -8.01 -14.61 -2.38
CA THR A 251 -7.29 -15.90 -2.36
C THR A 251 -6.14 -15.99 -3.36
N PHE A 252 -6.25 -15.33 -4.51
CA PHE A 252 -5.17 -15.28 -5.52
C PHE A 252 -3.87 -14.69 -4.98
N CYS A 253 -3.93 -13.83 -3.94
CA CYS A 253 -2.74 -13.19 -3.38
C CYS A 253 -1.75 -14.18 -2.79
N ALA A 254 -2.22 -15.36 -2.35
CA ALA A 254 -1.35 -16.40 -1.78
C ALA A 254 -0.33 -16.94 -2.81
N LEU A 255 -0.59 -16.74 -4.10
CA LEU A 255 0.25 -17.22 -5.20
C LEU A 255 1.42 -16.25 -5.52
N TYR A 256 1.36 -15.00 -5.05
CA TYR A 256 2.41 -14.00 -5.34
C TYR A 256 3.76 -14.27 -4.64
N GLY A 257 3.86 -15.30 -3.79
CA GLY A 257 5.06 -15.65 -3.03
C GLY A 257 5.81 -16.90 -3.53
N GLU A 258 5.62 -17.31 -4.79
CA GLU A 258 6.33 -18.47 -5.34
C GLU A 258 7.84 -18.22 -5.52
N HIS A 259 8.68 -19.22 -5.23
CA HIS A 259 10.14 -19.16 -5.31
C HIS A 259 10.83 -18.05 -4.48
N ASN A 260 10.21 -17.61 -3.38
CA ASN A 260 10.69 -16.49 -2.56
C ASN A 260 10.85 -15.16 -3.32
N LYS A 261 10.09 -14.96 -4.41
CA LYS A 261 10.06 -13.69 -5.13
C LYS A 261 8.63 -13.17 -5.23
N PRO A 262 8.40 -11.87 -4.97
CA PRO A 262 7.13 -11.23 -5.32
C PRO A 262 6.91 -11.35 -6.83
N SER A 263 5.72 -11.74 -7.25
CA SER A 263 5.43 -11.87 -8.67
C SER A 263 4.02 -11.39 -9.01
N TYR A 264 3.88 -10.07 -9.10
CA TYR A 264 2.63 -9.43 -9.54
C TYR A 264 2.47 -9.45 -11.07
N ALA A 265 3.56 -9.68 -11.80
CA ALA A 265 3.63 -9.73 -13.26
C ALA A 265 3.55 -11.16 -13.83
N ASN A 266 3.02 -12.14 -13.09
CA ASN A 266 2.98 -13.53 -13.57
C ASN A 266 1.57 -13.93 -14.07
N PRO A 267 1.42 -14.21 -15.37
CA PRO A 267 0.15 -14.58 -15.98
C PRO A 267 -0.37 -15.95 -15.52
N ALA A 268 0.44 -16.81 -14.89
CA ALA A 268 -0.01 -18.09 -14.35
C ALA A 268 -1.06 -17.92 -13.23
N PHE A 269 -1.13 -16.75 -12.61
CA PHE A 269 -2.06 -16.44 -11.51
C PHE A 269 -3.42 -15.92 -11.99
N THR A 270 -3.67 -15.88 -13.30
CA THR A 270 -4.95 -15.44 -13.86
C THR A 270 -5.95 -16.58 -14.09
N GLN A 271 -5.58 -17.84 -13.81
CA GLN A 271 -6.40 -19.03 -14.12
C GLN A 271 -6.56 -20.05 -12.98
N THR A 272 -6.11 -19.77 -11.75
CA THR A 272 -6.19 -20.77 -10.68
C THR A 272 -7.56 -20.80 -10.01
N GLU A 273 -8.28 -21.91 -10.24
CA GLU A 273 -9.52 -22.27 -9.56
C GLU A 273 -9.38 -22.34 -8.02
N PRO A 274 -10.49 -22.15 -7.27
CA PRO A 274 -10.55 -22.25 -5.81
C PRO A 274 -9.91 -23.50 -5.19
N ALA A 275 -9.82 -24.61 -5.93
CA ALA A 275 -9.35 -25.91 -5.44
C ALA A 275 -7.87 -25.92 -5.00
N ALA A 276 -7.02 -25.05 -5.55
CA ALA A 276 -5.62 -24.96 -5.11
C ALA A 276 -5.51 -24.36 -3.68
N ILE A 277 -6.47 -23.54 -3.26
CA ILE A 277 -6.42 -22.75 -2.02
C ILE A 277 -6.73 -23.60 -0.76
N GLU A 278 -7.60 -24.61 -0.86
CA GLU A 278 -7.93 -25.50 0.26
C GLU A 278 -6.76 -26.39 0.69
N SER A 279 -5.89 -26.77 -0.24
CA SER A 279 -4.66 -27.52 0.05
C SER A 279 -3.68 -26.75 0.94
N TYR A 280 -3.65 -25.41 0.83
CA TYR A 280 -2.67 -24.57 1.54
C TYR A 280 -3.07 -24.24 2.99
N ALA A 281 -4.36 -24.23 3.31
CA ALA A 281 -4.85 -24.01 4.68
C ALA A 281 -4.40 -25.13 5.65
N ALA A 282 -4.07 -26.32 5.14
CA ALA A 282 -3.64 -27.46 5.93
C ALA A 282 -2.18 -27.37 6.44
N VAL A 283 -1.36 -26.43 5.95
CA VAL A 283 0.09 -26.37 6.22
C VAL A 283 0.46 -25.35 7.32
N LEU A 284 -0.50 -24.54 7.77
CA LEU A 284 -0.34 -23.47 8.77
C LEU A 284 0.31 -23.86 10.13
N PRO A 285 0.26 -25.09 10.66
CA PRO A 285 0.83 -25.39 11.99
C PRO A 285 2.36 -25.55 12.07
N MET A 286 3.12 -25.57 10.96
CA MET A 286 4.49 -26.15 10.97
C MET A 286 5.68 -25.19 11.12
N LEU A 287 5.49 -23.87 11.23
CA LEU A 287 6.64 -22.93 11.20
C LEU A 287 6.75 -22.06 12.47
N ARG A 288 7.42 -22.59 13.49
CA ARG A 288 7.93 -21.80 14.63
C ARG A 288 9.34 -22.25 15.02
N LYS A 289 10.37 -21.47 14.64
CA LYS A 289 11.61 -21.36 15.43
C LYS A 289 12.23 -19.95 15.29
N PRO A 290 12.54 -19.26 16.41
CA PRO A 290 13.22 -17.97 16.39
C PRO A 290 14.69 -18.12 16.80
N THR A 291 15.67 -17.59 16.04
CA THR A 291 17.04 -17.41 16.59
C THR A 291 17.92 -16.30 15.99
N LEU A 292 17.60 -15.64 14.85
CA LEU A 292 18.38 -14.48 14.36
C LEU A 292 17.73 -13.09 14.58
N TYR A 293 16.50 -13.06 15.07
CA TYR A 293 15.66 -11.86 15.11
C TYR A 293 16.12 -10.78 16.08
N GLN A 294 16.72 -11.14 17.21
CA GLN A 294 16.93 -10.20 18.31
C GLN A 294 18.04 -9.17 18.02
N VAL A 295 19.03 -9.54 17.20
CA VAL A 295 20.16 -8.65 16.84
C VAL A 295 19.71 -7.60 15.82
N LEU A 296 19.07 -8.02 14.73
CA LEU A 296 18.54 -7.10 13.69
C LEU A 296 17.42 -6.19 14.23
N TRP A 297 16.58 -6.71 15.14
CA TRP A 297 15.53 -5.92 15.80
C TRP A 297 16.08 -4.84 16.72
N THR A 298 17.25 -5.06 17.33
CA THR A 298 17.90 -4.06 18.17
C THR A 298 18.42 -2.90 17.34
N SER A 299 19.01 -3.18 16.17
CA SER A 299 19.43 -2.17 15.20
C SER A 299 18.26 -1.36 14.65
N PHE A 300 17.14 -2.02 14.31
CA PHE A 300 15.91 -1.36 13.86
C PHE A 300 15.27 -0.47 14.95
N LYS A 301 15.28 -0.90 16.22
CA LYS A 301 14.84 -0.04 17.35
C LYS A 301 15.72 1.17 17.58
N ILE A 302 17.04 1.02 17.44
CA ILE A 302 18.00 2.12 17.57
C ILE A 302 17.75 3.13 16.44
N TRP A 303 17.49 2.64 15.23
CA TRP A 303 17.10 3.47 14.10
C TRP A 303 15.78 4.20 14.34
N LEU A 304 14.70 3.48 14.69
CA LEU A 304 13.42 4.10 15.03
C LEU A 304 13.56 5.17 16.13
N ARG A 305 14.42 4.96 17.13
CA ARG A 305 14.69 5.98 18.16
C ARG A 305 15.46 7.18 17.61
N LYS A 306 16.45 6.99 16.75
CA LYS A 306 17.21 8.09 16.14
C LYS A 306 16.37 8.92 15.17
N VAL A 307 15.46 8.26 14.44
CA VAL A 307 14.61 8.87 13.43
C VAL A 307 13.37 9.53 14.03
N PHE A 308 12.74 8.91 15.04
CA PHE A 308 11.46 9.37 15.60
C PHE A 308 11.56 10.09 16.95
N ILE A 309 12.72 10.06 17.64
CA ILE A 309 12.94 10.81 18.89
C ILE A 309 14.04 11.85 18.64
N LYS A 310 13.64 13.12 18.42
CA LYS A 310 14.61 14.22 18.42
C LYS A 310 15.33 14.25 19.77
N PRO A 311 16.66 14.39 19.81
CA PRO A 311 17.36 14.62 21.06
C PRO A 311 16.78 15.88 21.71
N LYS A 312 16.40 15.80 22.99
CA LYS A 312 16.08 16.98 23.79
C LYS A 312 17.26 17.95 23.65
N LYS A 313 17.02 19.14 23.13
CA LYS A 313 18.02 20.22 23.20
C LYS A 313 18.39 20.39 24.68
N PRO A 314 19.68 20.43 25.04
CA PRO A 314 20.06 20.76 26.40
C PRO A 314 19.48 22.14 26.73
N ALA A 315 18.86 22.25 27.90
CA ALA A 315 18.38 23.52 28.40
C ALA A 315 19.56 24.48 28.45
N VAL A 316 19.48 25.59 27.71
CA VAL A 316 20.43 26.69 27.85
C VAL A 316 20.22 27.27 29.24
N SER A 317 21.15 26.98 30.16
CA SER A 317 21.21 27.68 31.43
C SER A 317 21.59 29.12 31.15
N SER A 318 20.62 30.02 31.23
CA SER A 318 20.90 31.43 31.45
C SER A 318 21.38 31.57 32.89
N GLN A 319 22.69 31.70 33.06
CA GLN A 319 23.24 32.34 34.26
C GLN A 319 23.63 33.76 33.88
N SER A 320 22.91 34.69 34.50
CA SER A 320 23.25 36.10 34.68
C SER A 320 24.51 36.27 35.51
#